data_AF-A0A7R9T7U9-F1
#
_entry.id   AF-A0A7R9T7U9-F1
#
_cell.length_a   1.000
_cell.length_b   1.000
_cell.length_c   1.000
_cell.angle_alpha   90.00
_cell.angle_beta   90.00
_cell.angle_gamma   90.00
#
_symmetry.space_group_name_H-M   'P 1'
#
loop_
_entity.id
_entity.type
_entity.pdbx_description
1 polymer ?
#
loop_
_entity_poly.entity_id
_entity_poly.type
_entity_poly.pdbx_seq_one_letter_code
_entity_poly.pdbx_strand_id
1 'polypeptide(L)'
;TITDAFQLHPDVRSYGTPLRFTMLRHWSLYEAMMHSSYVSPRMQLWREIGRKGLDSLFVHAGLPLDVCKQQYKHMAPQHVKRLNEKLEEHARDHGLTDLKYWSFSFSHGFKVNITASDVVFAVTSLLEGLPSATGADDDAEGDDGVGGGGGGAAFWRATRALGMSQWDEMSAGLNRAMQTQRALMRQGGLAMANKAAIRTVGGIRYFSLLDHGSPADVVFFRHPLSLLRLALYLQDALRLVKKIERPLVLSGPSPDGDKGLALVVGVTGKPTTDDVGGGNHFAHSFRRAAEHVRARFKHDSFEASVLQVAEKDLGEFMEALSDIDAERVARERMQATQ
;
A
#
# COMPACT_ATOMS: atom_id res chain seq x y z
N THR A 1 -21.37 -6.24 52.43
CA THR A 1 -20.02 -5.96 51.90
C THR A 1 -20.04 -6.27 50.43
N ILE A 2 -20.53 -5.31 49.63
CA ILE A 2 -20.60 -5.38 48.16
C ILE A 2 -19.65 -4.31 47.68
N THR A 3 -18.38 -4.66 47.62
CA THR A 3 -17.28 -3.78 47.18
C THR A 3 -16.26 -4.62 46.41
N ASP A 4 -16.74 -5.37 45.43
CA ASP A 4 -15.93 -5.83 44.29
C ASP A 4 -16.70 -5.46 43.02
N ALA A 5 -16.82 -4.15 42.81
CA ALA A 5 -17.19 -3.60 41.53
C ALA A 5 -16.06 -3.92 40.54
N PHE A 6 -16.38 -4.70 39.52
CA PHE A 6 -15.77 -4.71 38.19
C PHE A 6 -14.46 -3.90 38.09
N GLN A 7 -13.33 -4.59 38.28
CA GLN A 7 -12.06 -4.12 37.74
C GLN A 7 -12.20 -4.04 36.22
N LEU A 8 -12.60 -2.86 35.73
CA LEU A 8 -12.43 -2.44 34.35
C LEU A 8 -10.98 -2.76 33.96
N HIS A 9 -10.79 -3.70 33.04
CA HIS A 9 -9.48 -3.96 32.45
C HIS A 9 -8.95 -2.63 31.92
N PRO A 10 -7.84 -2.10 32.44
CA PRO A 10 -7.34 -0.82 31.98
C PRO A 10 -6.87 -0.97 30.54
N ASP A 11 -7.21 0.01 29.70
CA ASP A 11 -6.60 0.18 28.39
C ASP A 11 -5.08 0.18 28.53
N VAL A 12 -4.41 -0.82 27.95
CA VAL A 12 -2.95 -0.88 28.00
C VAL A 12 -2.41 -0.35 26.68
N ARG A 13 -1.75 0.80 26.78
CA ARG A 13 -0.90 1.34 25.71
C ARG A 13 0.53 0.92 26.01
N SER A 14 1.16 0.25 25.06
CA SER A 14 2.54 -0.19 25.17
C SER A 14 3.36 0.31 23.98
N TYR A 15 4.61 0.66 24.28
CA TYR A 15 5.62 0.92 23.26
C TYR A 15 6.44 -0.35 23.05
N GLY A 16 6.88 -0.58 21.82
CA GLY A 16 7.68 -1.74 21.49
C GLY A 16 8.27 -1.68 20.10
N THR A 17 8.90 -2.77 19.73
CA THR A 17 9.60 -2.92 18.44
C THR A 17 8.98 -4.06 17.63
N PRO A 18 7.74 -3.92 17.14
CA PRO A 18 7.13 -4.95 16.31
C PRO A 18 7.91 -5.19 15.01
N LEU A 19 7.73 -6.38 14.45
CA LEU A 19 8.26 -6.76 13.15
C LEU A 19 7.58 -5.93 12.05
N ARG A 20 8.31 -5.57 10.99
CA ARG A 20 7.83 -4.88 9.78
C ARG A 20 6.98 -5.80 8.88
N PHE A 21 6.10 -6.57 9.48
CA PHE A 21 5.17 -7.47 8.81
C PHE A 21 3.77 -6.86 8.82
N THR A 22 3.22 -6.65 7.63
CA THR A 22 1.88 -6.09 7.44
C THR A 22 0.83 -6.94 8.14
N MET A 23 0.07 -6.36 9.06
CA MET A 23 -1.08 -7.00 9.72
C MET A 23 -0.78 -8.37 10.33
N LEU A 24 0.41 -8.56 10.91
CA LEU A 24 0.89 -9.86 11.42
C LEU A 24 -0.11 -10.56 12.35
N ARG A 25 -0.81 -9.81 13.21
CA ARG A 25 -1.77 -10.36 14.18
C ARG A 25 -3.05 -10.91 13.54
N HIS A 26 -3.32 -10.53 12.28
CA HIS A 26 -4.53 -10.86 11.54
C HIS A 26 -4.29 -11.91 10.44
N TRP A 27 -3.04 -12.35 10.28
CA TRP A 27 -2.61 -13.31 9.28
C TRP A 27 -1.89 -14.51 9.90
N SER A 28 -1.58 -15.49 9.07
CA SER A 28 -0.48 -16.41 9.37
C SER A 28 0.86 -15.67 9.21
N LEU A 29 1.91 -16.16 9.89
CA LEU A 29 3.25 -15.59 9.72
C LEU A 29 3.68 -15.62 8.24
N TYR A 30 3.36 -16.71 7.54
CA TYR A 30 3.63 -16.88 6.12
C TYR A 30 2.93 -15.81 5.26
N GLU A 31 1.61 -15.65 5.41
CA GLU A 31 0.84 -14.65 4.65
C GLU A 31 1.32 -13.22 4.98
N ALA A 32 1.67 -12.94 6.24
CA ALA A 32 2.18 -11.64 6.62
C ALA A 32 3.49 -11.26 5.95
N MET A 33 4.44 -12.18 5.89
CA MET A 33 5.69 -11.94 5.17
C MET A 33 5.46 -11.82 3.66
N MET A 34 4.63 -12.68 3.08
CA MET A 34 4.30 -12.68 1.65
C MET A 34 3.74 -11.37 1.14
N HIS A 35 2.94 -10.70 1.97
CA HIS A 35 2.25 -9.48 1.58
C HIS A 35 2.81 -8.20 2.21
N SER A 36 3.98 -8.28 2.84
CA SER A 36 4.65 -7.11 3.37
C SER A 36 5.41 -6.37 2.27
N SER A 37 5.12 -5.08 2.07
CA SER A 37 5.85 -4.24 1.12
C SER A 37 7.35 -4.12 1.44
N TYR A 38 7.74 -4.40 2.69
CA TYR A 38 9.13 -4.48 3.10
C TYR A 38 9.82 -5.80 2.68
N VAL A 39 9.17 -6.95 2.90
CA VAL A 39 9.76 -8.29 2.67
C VAL A 39 9.69 -8.69 1.20
N SER A 40 8.54 -8.48 0.56
CA SER A 40 8.26 -8.96 -0.79
C SER A 40 9.31 -8.51 -1.82
N PRO A 41 9.71 -7.22 -1.88
CA PRO A 41 10.76 -6.76 -2.79
C PRO A 41 12.16 -7.30 -2.50
N ARG A 42 12.52 -7.44 -1.22
CA ARG A 42 13.86 -7.90 -0.81
C ARG A 42 14.09 -9.36 -1.13
N MET A 43 13.08 -10.19 -0.89
CA MET A 43 13.14 -11.63 -1.16
C MET A 43 12.54 -12.01 -2.53
N GLN A 44 12.02 -11.04 -3.29
CA GLN A 44 11.39 -11.24 -4.60
C GLN A 44 10.29 -12.32 -4.57
N LEU A 45 9.36 -12.21 -3.61
CA LEU A 45 8.36 -13.25 -3.30
C LEU A 45 7.34 -13.53 -4.41
N TRP A 46 7.33 -12.70 -5.46
CA TRP A 46 6.60 -12.99 -6.71
C TRP A 46 7.27 -14.07 -7.58
N ARG A 47 8.49 -14.51 -7.23
CA ARG A 47 9.20 -15.61 -7.89
C ARG A 47 9.19 -16.85 -7.01
N GLU A 48 9.17 -18.02 -7.63
CA GLU A 48 9.27 -19.30 -6.90
C GLU A 48 10.56 -19.41 -6.09
N ILE A 49 11.68 -18.90 -6.63
CA ILE A 49 12.97 -18.91 -5.94
C ILE A 49 12.93 -18.08 -4.65
N GLY A 50 12.22 -16.95 -4.67
CA GLY A 50 12.01 -16.10 -3.50
C GLY A 50 11.18 -16.80 -2.43
N ARG A 51 10.12 -17.51 -2.85
CA ARG A 51 9.27 -18.30 -1.94
C ARG A 51 10.04 -19.46 -1.29
N LYS A 52 10.87 -20.17 -2.05
CA LYS A 52 11.78 -21.19 -1.50
C LYS A 52 12.80 -20.57 -0.52
N GLY A 53 13.27 -19.35 -0.80
CA GLY A 53 14.11 -18.59 0.12
C GLY A 53 13.41 -18.23 1.43
N LEU A 54 12.11 -17.92 1.38
CA LEU A 54 11.28 -17.69 2.57
C LEU A 54 11.06 -18.98 3.37
N ASP A 55 10.80 -20.10 2.70
CA ASP A 55 10.69 -21.41 3.36
C ASP A 55 12.01 -21.78 4.07
N SER A 56 13.15 -21.54 3.41
CA SER A 56 14.49 -21.74 3.98
C SER A 56 14.73 -20.87 5.22
N LEU A 57 14.28 -19.61 5.21
CA LEU A 57 14.37 -18.72 6.38
C LEU A 57 13.61 -19.29 7.58
N PHE A 58 12.41 -19.87 7.37
CA PHE A 58 11.66 -20.51 8.45
C PHE A 58 12.38 -21.75 9.00
N VAL A 59 13.01 -22.53 8.11
CA VAL A 59 13.82 -23.69 8.51
C VAL A 59 15.01 -23.26 9.36
N HIS A 60 15.76 -22.23 8.95
CA HIS A 60 16.89 -21.68 9.73
C HIS A 60 16.42 -21.10 11.07
N ALA A 61 15.26 -20.45 11.11
CA ALA A 61 14.66 -19.96 12.35
C ALA A 61 14.14 -21.09 13.27
N GLY A 62 14.14 -22.35 12.82
CA GLY A 62 13.66 -23.50 13.58
C GLY A 62 12.14 -23.47 13.78
N LEU A 63 11.40 -22.96 12.78
CA LEU A 63 9.95 -22.87 12.76
C LEU A 63 9.37 -23.84 11.72
N PRO A 64 8.56 -24.82 12.14
CA PRO A 64 7.86 -25.70 11.22
C PRO A 64 6.93 -24.93 10.26
N LEU A 65 6.85 -25.37 9.00
CA LEU A 65 6.10 -24.64 7.97
C LEU A 65 4.58 -24.63 8.24
N ASP A 66 4.04 -25.69 8.83
CA ASP A 66 2.67 -25.79 9.34
C ASP A 66 2.40 -24.73 10.42
N VAL A 67 3.35 -24.52 11.33
CA VAL A 67 3.29 -23.47 12.36
C VAL A 67 3.35 -22.06 11.73
N CYS A 68 4.09 -21.88 10.64
CA CYS A 68 4.12 -20.60 9.92
C CYS A 68 2.83 -20.33 9.12
N LYS A 69 2.11 -21.38 8.72
CA LYS A 69 0.88 -21.30 7.91
C LYS A 69 -0.41 -21.21 8.75
N GLN A 70 -0.39 -21.63 10.02
CA GLN A 70 -1.51 -21.37 10.93
C GLN A 70 -1.63 -19.87 11.28
N GLN A 71 -2.82 -19.48 11.75
CA GLN A 71 -3.08 -18.12 12.21
C GLN A 71 -2.13 -17.73 13.34
N TYR A 72 -1.52 -16.54 13.24
CA TYR A 72 -0.53 -16.07 14.21
C TYR A 72 -1.07 -16.05 15.65
N LYS A 73 -2.35 -15.69 15.82
CA LYS A 73 -3.05 -15.73 17.12
C LYS A 73 -3.11 -17.12 17.77
N HIS A 74 -2.97 -18.20 17.01
CA HIS A 74 -2.98 -19.57 17.50
C HIS A 74 -1.56 -20.14 17.68
N MET A 75 -0.53 -19.37 17.34
CA MET A 75 0.86 -19.80 17.45
C MET A 75 1.26 -19.91 18.93
N ALA A 76 1.83 -21.07 19.31
CA ALA A 76 2.24 -21.29 20.69
C ALA A 76 3.29 -20.25 21.14
N PRO A 77 3.26 -19.77 22.39
CA PRO A 77 4.17 -18.73 22.88
C PRO A 77 5.66 -19.07 22.69
N GLN A 78 6.01 -20.35 22.75
CA GLN A 78 7.38 -20.84 22.51
C GLN A 78 7.86 -20.54 21.08
N HIS A 79 6.98 -20.72 20.09
CA HIS A 79 7.30 -20.41 18.70
C HIS A 79 7.36 -18.90 18.46
N VAL A 80 6.50 -18.11 19.11
CA VAL A 80 6.55 -16.64 19.04
C VAL A 80 7.85 -16.10 19.66
N LYS A 81 8.30 -16.66 20.78
CA LYS A 81 9.59 -16.31 21.39
C LYS A 81 10.75 -16.65 20.45
N ARG A 82 10.75 -17.88 19.90
CA ARG A 82 11.76 -18.32 18.93
C ARG A 82 11.79 -17.44 17.69
N LEU A 83 10.63 -17.05 17.16
CA LEU A 83 10.52 -16.11 16.04
C LEU A 83 11.24 -14.79 16.36
N ASN A 84 11.00 -14.21 17.53
CA ASN A 84 11.61 -12.91 17.89
C ASN A 84 13.14 -12.98 18.12
N GLU A 85 13.65 -14.13 18.58
CA GLU A 85 15.08 -14.33 18.85
C GLU A 85 15.86 -14.76 17.59
N LYS A 86 15.37 -15.77 16.88
CA LYS A 86 16.10 -16.42 15.77
C LYS A 86 15.90 -15.76 14.41
N LEU A 87 14.78 -15.07 14.21
CA LEU A 87 14.53 -14.41 12.93
C LEU A 87 15.53 -13.26 12.71
N GLU A 88 15.91 -12.51 13.75
CA GLU A 88 16.90 -11.42 13.58
C GLU A 88 18.30 -11.93 13.25
N GLU A 89 18.66 -13.10 13.77
CA GLU A 89 19.95 -13.76 13.51
C GLU A 89 20.07 -14.12 12.02
N HIS A 90 19.04 -14.77 11.46
CA HIS A 90 19.08 -15.29 10.08
C HIS A 90 18.49 -14.33 9.03
N ALA A 91 17.75 -13.29 9.43
CA ALA A 91 17.14 -12.33 8.51
C ALA A 91 18.18 -11.63 7.63
N ARG A 92 19.35 -11.30 8.18
CA ARG A 92 20.42 -10.58 7.46
C ARG A 92 20.95 -11.38 6.28
N ASP A 93 21.11 -12.69 6.45
CA ASP A 93 21.59 -13.60 5.40
C ASP A 93 20.61 -13.68 4.22
N HIS A 94 19.32 -13.45 4.50
CA HIS A 94 18.25 -13.41 3.49
C HIS A 94 17.96 -11.99 2.97
N GLY A 95 18.83 -11.01 3.26
CA GLY A 95 18.70 -9.64 2.77
C GLY A 95 17.62 -8.80 3.48
N LEU A 96 17.15 -9.24 4.64
CA LEU A 96 16.21 -8.52 5.48
C LEU A 96 16.98 -7.75 6.56
N THR A 97 17.10 -6.44 6.38
CA THR A 97 17.73 -5.49 7.34
C THR A 97 16.68 -4.57 7.95
N ASP A 98 16.86 -4.18 9.21
CA ASP A 98 15.92 -3.30 9.93
C ASP A 98 14.53 -3.92 10.09
N LEU A 99 14.49 -5.18 10.52
CA LEU A 99 13.27 -5.96 10.63
C LEU A 99 12.26 -5.40 11.64
N LYS A 100 12.75 -4.74 12.69
CA LYS A 100 11.93 -4.12 13.73
C LYS A 100 11.89 -2.61 13.55
N TYR A 101 10.82 -1.99 14.01
CA TYR A 101 10.67 -0.53 14.04
C TYR A 101 9.94 -0.10 15.30
N TRP A 102 10.19 1.12 15.75
CA TRP A 102 9.48 1.69 16.90
C TRP A 102 8.01 1.93 16.55
N SER A 103 7.12 1.43 17.40
CA SER A 103 5.68 1.59 17.21
C SER A 103 4.93 1.50 18.54
N PHE A 104 3.64 1.73 18.45
CA PHE A 104 2.69 1.65 19.56
C PHE A 104 1.72 0.51 19.33
N SER A 105 1.36 -0.17 20.42
CA SER A 105 0.25 -1.11 20.45
C SER A 105 -0.77 -0.73 21.50
N PHE A 106 -2.02 -1.04 21.19
CA PHE A 106 -3.15 -0.85 22.06
C PHE A 106 -3.82 -2.19 22.30
N SER A 107 -4.08 -2.51 23.57
CA SER A 107 -4.89 -3.65 23.94
C SER A 107 -6.01 -3.24 24.89
N HIS A 108 -7.23 -3.67 24.56
CA HIS A 108 -8.45 -3.48 25.36
C HIS A 108 -9.10 -4.84 25.62
N GLY A 109 -9.13 -5.24 26.90
CA GLY A 109 -9.59 -6.55 27.32
C GLY A 109 -8.87 -7.72 26.62
N PHE A 110 -9.60 -8.81 26.43
CA PHE A 110 -9.08 -10.01 25.75
C PHE A 110 -9.29 -10.02 24.23
N LYS A 111 -10.15 -9.13 23.71
CA LYS A 111 -10.61 -9.15 22.32
C LYS A 111 -9.77 -8.26 21.41
N VAL A 112 -9.30 -7.12 21.91
CA VAL A 112 -8.65 -6.10 21.09
C VAL A 112 -7.16 -6.08 21.40
N ASN A 113 -6.34 -6.38 20.40
CA ASN A 113 -4.90 -6.17 20.44
C ASN A 113 -4.42 -5.78 19.04
N ILE A 114 -4.11 -4.50 18.87
CA ILE A 114 -3.87 -3.89 17.56
C ILE A 114 -2.63 -2.99 17.61
N THR A 115 -1.87 -2.96 16.51
CA THR A 115 -0.75 -2.01 16.37
C THR A 115 -1.21 -0.75 15.66
N ALA A 116 -0.47 0.35 15.85
CA ALA A 116 -0.76 1.61 15.17
C ALA A 116 -0.81 1.43 13.63
N SER A 117 0.05 0.59 13.06
CA SER A 117 0.03 0.29 11.62
C SER A 117 -1.25 -0.45 11.19
N ASP A 118 -1.74 -1.38 12.00
CA ASP A 118 -2.94 -2.15 11.67
C ASP A 118 -4.18 -1.24 11.64
N VAL A 119 -4.27 -0.30 12.59
CA VAL A 119 -5.32 0.73 12.60
C VAL A 119 -5.29 1.55 11.31
N VAL A 120 -4.09 2.00 10.89
CA VAL A 120 -3.94 2.77 9.65
C VAL A 120 -4.39 1.94 8.43
N PHE A 121 -3.96 0.69 8.31
CA PHE A 121 -4.40 -0.18 7.21
C PHE A 121 -5.93 -0.33 7.18
N ALA A 122 -6.55 -0.59 8.33
CA ALA A 122 -7.98 -0.78 8.45
C ALA A 122 -8.77 0.49 8.08
N VAL A 123 -8.45 1.62 8.72
CA VAL A 123 -9.15 2.90 8.52
C VAL A 123 -8.98 3.41 7.09
N THR A 124 -7.77 3.30 6.53
CA THR A 124 -7.53 3.67 5.13
C THR A 124 -8.36 2.82 4.17
N SER A 125 -8.48 1.51 4.40
CA SER A 125 -9.30 0.66 3.53
C SER A 125 -10.81 0.96 3.60
N LEU A 126 -11.29 1.43 4.75
CA LEU A 126 -12.68 1.91 4.90
C LEU A 126 -12.87 3.24 4.17
N LEU A 127 -11.89 4.14 4.26
CA LEU A 127 -11.91 5.43 3.57
C LEU A 127 -11.87 5.27 2.04
N GLU A 128 -11.10 4.31 1.53
CA GLU A 128 -11.02 4.00 0.10
C GLU A 128 -12.36 3.48 -0.47
N GLY A 129 -13.31 3.06 0.38
CA GLY A 129 -14.67 2.67 -0.03
C GLY A 129 -14.72 1.46 -0.97
N LEU A 130 -13.65 0.66 -1.03
CA LEU A 130 -13.53 -0.45 -1.97
C LEU A 130 -14.59 -1.54 -1.68
N PRO A 131 -15.08 -2.24 -2.73
CA PRO A 131 -16.13 -3.24 -2.57
C PRO A 131 -15.70 -4.35 -1.61
N SER A 132 -16.63 -4.73 -0.75
CA SER A 132 -16.46 -5.86 0.17
C SER A 132 -16.62 -7.17 -0.60
N ALA A 133 -15.78 -8.17 -0.31
CA ALA A 133 -15.87 -9.50 -0.93
C ALA A 133 -17.23 -10.19 -0.78
N THR A 134 -18.08 -9.74 0.15
CA THR A 134 -19.41 -10.30 0.39
C THR A 134 -20.53 -9.59 -0.39
N GLY A 135 -20.25 -8.50 -1.11
CA GLY A 135 -21.27 -7.67 -1.77
C GLY A 135 -22.29 -7.01 -0.82
N ALA A 136 -22.21 -7.30 0.48
CA ALA A 136 -23.24 -6.94 1.47
C ALA A 136 -23.13 -5.49 1.98
N ASP A 137 -22.17 -4.72 1.47
CA ASP A 137 -21.99 -3.31 1.83
C ASP A 137 -22.52 -2.35 0.75
N ASP A 138 -23.02 -2.85 -0.37
CA ASP A 138 -23.67 -2.04 -1.42
C ASP A 138 -25.10 -1.62 -1.02
N ASP A 139 -25.68 -2.20 0.04
CA ASP A 139 -27.04 -1.90 0.52
C ASP A 139 -27.11 -0.71 1.51
N ALA A 140 -26.00 0.01 1.73
CA ALA A 140 -26.01 1.25 2.51
C ALA A 140 -26.17 2.49 1.62
N GLU A 141 -27.09 2.45 0.65
CA GLU A 141 -27.81 3.66 0.24
C GLU A 141 -28.78 4.07 1.36
N GLY A 142 -28.20 4.56 2.46
CA GLY A 142 -28.93 5.23 3.51
C GLY A 142 -29.32 6.62 3.01
N ASP A 143 -30.60 6.75 2.66
CA ASP A 143 -31.38 7.97 2.54
C ASP A 143 -31.30 8.79 3.84
N ASP A 144 -30.21 9.55 4.03
CA ASP A 144 -30.14 10.65 4.99
C ASP A 144 -29.50 11.84 4.27
N GLY A 145 -30.37 12.76 3.82
CA GLY A 145 -30.08 13.90 2.94
C GLY A 145 -29.17 14.99 3.50
N VAL A 146 -27.95 14.66 3.93
CA VAL A 146 -26.87 15.64 4.18
C VAL A 146 -25.53 15.08 3.70
N GLY A 147 -25.21 15.30 2.42
CA GLY A 147 -23.83 15.47 1.95
C GLY A 147 -23.20 14.35 1.09
N GLY A 148 -23.34 14.48 -0.24
CA GLY A 148 -22.31 14.15 -1.24
C GLY A 148 -21.92 12.67 -1.44
N GLY A 149 -22.23 12.13 -2.61
CA GLY A 149 -22.02 10.72 -2.97
C GLY A 149 -20.63 10.12 -2.70
N GLY A 150 -20.62 8.82 -2.41
CA GLY A 150 -19.46 7.91 -2.44
C GLY A 150 -18.38 8.14 -1.37
N GLY A 151 -17.77 9.33 -1.34
CA GLY A 151 -16.63 9.65 -0.48
C GLY A 151 -17.01 10.09 0.94
N GLY A 152 -18.12 10.81 1.10
CA GLY A 152 -18.55 11.33 2.41
C GLY A 152 -18.95 10.21 3.39
N ALA A 153 -19.71 9.23 2.91
CA ALA A 153 -20.13 8.08 3.71
C ALA A 153 -18.92 7.22 4.15
N ALA A 154 -17.98 6.97 3.24
CA ALA A 154 -16.75 6.23 3.52
C ALA A 154 -15.88 6.94 4.58
N PHE A 155 -15.76 8.27 4.49
CA PHE A 155 -15.05 9.08 5.48
C PHE A 155 -15.64 8.94 6.89
N TRP A 156 -16.96 9.09 7.02
CA TRP A 156 -17.61 8.95 8.32
C TRP A 156 -17.54 7.52 8.86
N ARG A 157 -17.66 6.50 8.00
CA ARG A 157 -17.44 5.10 8.40
C ARG A 157 -16.03 4.87 8.94
N ALA A 158 -15.02 5.37 8.24
CA ALA A 158 -13.62 5.28 8.67
C ALA A 158 -13.38 6.01 10.01
N THR A 159 -14.03 7.16 10.21
CA THR A 159 -13.95 7.90 11.48
C THR A 159 -14.66 7.15 12.61
N ARG A 160 -15.83 6.55 12.37
CA ARG A 160 -16.53 5.72 13.36
C ARG A 160 -15.70 4.52 13.81
N ALA A 161 -14.93 3.91 12.90
CA ALA A 161 -14.07 2.77 13.22
C ALA A 161 -12.95 3.12 14.23
N LEU A 162 -12.57 4.40 14.36
CA LEU A 162 -11.63 4.85 15.38
C LEU A 162 -12.25 4.88 16.80
N GLY A 163 -13.57 4.77 16.92
CA GLY A 163 -14.26 4.69 18.20
C GLY A 163 -13.96 3.37 18.92
N MET A 164 -13.62 3.45 20.21
CA MET A 164 -13.23 2.29 21.02
C MET A 164 -14.34 1.21 21.13
N SER A 165 -15.60 1.59 20.97
CA SER A 165 -16.75 0.66 20.98
C SER A 165 -17.04 0.01 19.63
N GLN A 166 -16.47 0.52 18.54
CA GLN A 166 -16.80 0.11 17.16
C GLN A 166 -15.79 -0.88 16.59
N TRP A 167 -15.50 -1.95 17.35
CA TRP A 167 -14.56 -2.98 16.93
C TRP A 167 -15.01 -3.72 15.67
N ASP A 168 -16.32 -3.89 15.46
CA ASP A 168 -16.84 -4.61 14.29
C ASP A 168 -16.51 -3.87 12.99
N GLU A 169 -16.61 -2.54 12.97
CA GLU A 169 -16.21 -1.70 11.84
C GLU A 169 -14.68 -1.73 11.63
N MET A 170 -13.91 -1.66 12.71
CA MET A 170 -12.45 -1.82 12.64
C MET A 170 -12.06 -3.19 12.06
N SER A 171 -12.74 -4.26 12.50
CA SER A 171 -12.52 -5.61 11.98
C SER A 171 -12.94 -5.75 10.51
N ALA A 172 -14.02 -5.09 10.10
CA ALA A 172 -14.42 -5.02 8.69
C ALA A 172 -13.35 -4.30 7.85
N GLY A 173 -12.82 -3.19 8.36
CA GLY A 173 -11.68 -2.48 7.76
C GLY A 173 -10.44 -3.37 7.65
N LEU A 174 -10.07 -4.10 8.70
CA LEU A 174 -8.94 -5.03 8.63
C LEU A 174 -9.13 -6.09 7.54
N ASN A 175 -10.34 -6.67 7.44
CA ASN A 175 -10.66 -7.64 6.39
C ASN A 175 -10.52 -7.05 4.98
N ARG A 176 -11.00 -5.82 4.76
CA ARG A 176 -10.84 -5.10 3.48
C ARG A 176 -9.39 -4.78 3.19
N ALA A 177 -8.64 -4.28 4.18
CA ALA A 177 -7.22 -4.00 4.05
C ALA A 177 -6.42 -5.24 3.65
N MET A 178 -6.73 -6.42 4.22
CA MET A 178 -6.13 -7.68 3.82
C MET A 178 -6.43 -8.03 2.36
N GLN A 179 -7.65 -7.81 1.88
CA GLN A 179 -8.03 -8.04 0.48
C GLN A 179 -7.28 -7.10 -0.47
N THR A 180 -7.28 -5.79 -0.19
CA THR A 180 -6.55 -4.79 -0.98
C THR A 180 -5.05 -5.10 -1.00
N GLN A 181 -4.47 -5.54 0.13
CA GLN A 181 -3.06 -5.88 0.19
C GLN A 181 -2.72 -7.13 -0.65
N ARG A 182 -3.63 -8.12 -0.73
CA ARG A 182 -3.48 -9.27 -1.63
C ARG A 182 -3.47 -8.82 -3.10
N ALA A 183 -4.44 -7.98 -3.48
CA ALA A 183 -4.49 -7.41 -4.83
C ALA A 183 -3.21 -6.63 -5.16
N LEU A 184 -2.73 -5.78 -4.25
CA LEU A 184 -1.48 -5.01 -4.40
C LEU A 184 -0.29 -5.91 -4.69
N MET A 185 -0.15 -7.00 -3.95
CA MET A 185 0.98 -7.93 -4.12
C MET A 185 0.88 -8.75 -5.40
N ARG A 186 -0.33 -9.14 -5.82
CA ARG A 186 -0.57 -9.81 -7.11
C ARG A 186 -0.22 -8.90 -8.28
N GLN A 187 -0.76 -7.68 -8.31
CA GLN A 187 -0.51 -6.73 -9.39
C GLN A 187 0.94 -6.25 -9.41
N GLY A 188 1.51 -5.97 -8.24
CA GLY A 188 2.91 -5.60 -8.12
C GLY A 188 3.86 -6.72 -8.55
N GLY A 189 3.56 -7.97 -8.18
CA GLY A 189 4.31 -9.15 -8.62
C GLY A 189 4.24 -9.37 -10.13
N LEU A 190 3.05 -9.20 -10.72
CA LEU A 190 2.84 -9.29 -12.17
C LEU A 190 3.68 -8.27 -12.94
N ALA A 191 3.64 -7.01 -12.51
CA ALA A 191 4.41 -5.91 -13.11
C ALA A 191 5.94 -6.14 -13.00
N MET A 192 6.40 -6.74 -11.90
CA MET A 192 7.82 -7.03 -11.69
C MET A 192 8.29 -8.32 -12.40
N ALA A 193 7.40 -9.29 -12.59
CA ALA A 193 7.67 -10.53 -13.31
C ALA A 193 7.78 -10.30 -14.83
N ASN A 194 6.89 -9.49 -15.39
CA ASN A 194 6.88 -9.19 -16.81
C ASN A 194 7.80 -8.00 -17.13
N LYS A 195 8.90 -8.25 -17.85
CA LYS A 195 9.87 -7.22 -18.24
C LYS A 195 9.25 -6.10 -19.09
N ALA A 196 8.22 -6.39 -19.88
CA ALA A 196 7.57 -5.44 -20.77
C ALA A 196 6.44 -4.64 -20.10
N ALA A 197 6.00 -5.02 -18.90
CA ALA A 197 4.89 -4.37 -18.22
C ALA A 197 5.22 -2.92 -17.80
N ILE A 198 6.43 -2.69 -17.31
CA ILE A 198 6.92 -1.35 -16.92
C ILE A 198 7.75 -0.78 -18.06
N ARG A 199 7.13 0.12 -18.83
CA ARG A 199 7.74 0.75 -20.00
C ARG A 199 8.59 1.95 -19.58
N THR A 200 9.45 2.41 -20.48
CA THR A 200 10.29 3.60 -20.27
C THR A 200 9.89 4.63 -21.30
N VAL A 201 9.53 5.83 -20.84
CA VAL A 201 9.20 6.97 -21.69
C VAL A 201 10.19 8.07 -21.31
N GLY A 202 11.24 8.22 -22.12
CA GLY A 202 12.40 9.06 -21.82
C GLY A 202 13.02 8.79 -20.44
N GLY A 203 12.95 9.79 -19.56
CA GLY A 203 13.46 9.74 -18.17
C GLY A 203 12.57 8.98 -17.19
N ILE A 204 11.32 8.68 -17.57
CA ILE A 204 10.26 8.22 -16.67
C ILE A 204 9.95 6.73 -16.90
N ARG A 205 9.63 6.02 -15.82
CA ARG A 205 9.03 4.67 -15.88
C ARG A 205 7.52 4.79 -15.87
N TYR A 206 6.85 3.98 -16.69
CA TYR A 206 5.40 4.01 -16.81
C TYR A 206 4.80 2.61 -16.68
N PHE A 207 3.76 2.48 -15.88
CA PHE A 207 2.98 1.26 -15.74
C PHE A 207 1.49 1.55 -15.86
N SER A 208 0.85 0.94 -16.85
CA SER A 208 -0.61 0.98 -17.01
C SER A 208 -1.23 -0.25 -16.36
N LEU A 209 -1.97 -0.03 -15.27
CA LEU A 209 -2.80 -1.06 -14.66
C LEU A 209 -4.02 -1.38 -15.55
N LEU A 210 -4.43 -0.46 -16.42
CA LEU A 210 -5.50 -0.71 -17.39
C LEU A 210 -5.07 -1.73 -18.46
N ASP A 211 -3.81 -1.68 -18.90
CA ASP A 211 -3.27 -2.57 -19.94
C ASP A 211 -2.86 -3.94 -19.39
N HIS A 212 -2.31 -3.94 -18.17
CA HIS A 212 -1.59 -5.09 -17.61
C HIS A 212 -2.27 -5.66 -16.36
N GLY A 213 -3.29 -5.00 -15.83
CA GLY A 213 -3.95 -5.40 -14.60
C GLY A 213 -4.84 -6.62 -14.77
N SER A 214 -4.94 -7.43 -13.71
CA SER A 214 -5.96 -8.49 -13.68
C SER A 214 -7.34 -7.87 -13.48
N PRO A 215 -8.36 -8.22 -14.29
CA PRO A 215 -9.71 -7.68 -14.15
C PRO A 215 -10.31 -7.85 -12.74
N ALA A 216 -9.95 -8.93 -12.04
CA ALA A 216 -10.39 -9.19 -10.67
C ALA A 216 -9.75 -8.25 -9.64
N ASP A 217 -8.58 -7.69 -9.92
CA ASP A 217 -7.82 -6.86 -8.99
C ASP A 217 -7.93 -5.36 -9.29
N VAL A 218 -8.14 -4.98 -10.55
CA VAL A 218 -8.21 -3.57 -11.00
C VAL A 218 -9.22 -2.77 -10.17
N VAL A 219 -10.32 -3.38 -9.75
CA VAL A 219 -11.38 -2.76 -8.93
C VAL A 219 -10.84 -2.20 -7.61
N PHE A 220 -9.80 -2.80 -7.02
CA PHE A 220 -9.19 -2.34 -5.76
C PHE A 220 -8.31 -1.09 -5.92
N PHE A 221 -8.09 -0.59 -7.13
CA PHE A 221 -7.19 0.55 -7.41
C PHE A 221 -7.92 1.77 -7.99
N ARG A 222 -9.23 1.87 -7.76
CA ARG A 222 -10.04 3.03 -8.16
C ARG A 222 -9.77 4.27 -7.32
N HIS A 223 -9.38 4.08 -6.07
CA HIS A 223 -9.07 5.20 -5.17
C HIS A 223 -7.62 5.66 -5.35
N PRO A 224 -7.34 6.99 -5.37
CA PRO A 224 -5.98 7.54 -5.48
C PRO A 224 -4.97 6.96 -4.50
N LEU A 225 -5.37 6.76 -3.23
CA LEU A 225 -4.49 6.18 -2.22
C LEU A 225 -4.10 4.73 -2.54
N SER A 226 -5.03 3.92 -3.05
CA SER A 226 -4.76 2.53 -3.41
C SER A 226 -3.79 2.44 -4.58
N LEU A 227 -3.97 3.29 -5.60
CA LEU A 227 -3.07 3.35 -6.76
C LEU A 227 -1.68 3.91 -6.38
N LEU A 228 -1.63 4.93 -5.52
CA LEU A 228 -0.39 5.47 -4.97
C LEU A 228 0.39 4.42 -4.16
N ARG A 229 -0.29 3.62 -3.33
CA ARG A 229 0.35 2.51 -2.60
C ARG A 229 1.00 1.49 -3.54
N LEU A 230 0.34 1.17 -4.67
CA LEU A 230 0.93 0.31 -5.69
C LEU A 230 2.14 0.97 -6.35
N ALA A 231 2.06 2.27 -6.65
CA ALA A 231 3.18 3.04 -7.22
C ALA A 231 4.41 3.02 -6.30
N LEU A 232 4.22 3.31 -5.02
CA LEU A 232 5.29 3.28 -4.02
C LEU A 232 5.91 1.89 -3.88
N TYR A 233 5.09 0.84 -3.84
CA TYR A 233 5.57 -0.55 -3.82
C TYR A 233 6.42 -0.88 -5.05
N LEU A 234 5.96 -0.53 -6.25
CA LEU A 234 6.70 -0.77 -7.48
C LEU A 234 7.99 0.04 -7.53
N GLN A 235 7.97 1.29 -7.06
CA GLN A 235 9.16 2.13 -7.00
C GLN A 235 10.23 1.50 -6.09
N ASP A 236 9.84 1.04 -4.91
CA ASP A 236 10.76 0.33 -4.02
C ASP A 236 11.27 -0.98 -4.62
N ALA A 237 10.42 -1.74 -5.31
CA ALA A 237 10.84 -2.96 -5.98
C ALA A 237 11.82 -2.69 -7.13
N LEU A 238 11.61 -1.65 -7.93
CA LEU A 238 12.53 -1.22 -9.00
C LEU A 238 13.89 -0.79 -8.43
N ARG A 239 13.89 -0.01 -7.35
CA ARG A 239 15.11 0.44 -6.68
C ARG A 239 15.90 -0.72 -6.08
N LEU A 240 15.24 -1.61 -5.34
CA LEU A 240 15.90 -2.70 -4.63
C LEU A 240 16.42 -3.78 -5.58
N VAL A 241 15.59 -4.21 -6.53
CA VAL A 241 15.85 -5.38 -7.39
C VAL A 241 16.58 -5.00 -8.67
N LYS A 242 16.16 -3.90 -9.33
CA LYS A 242 16.73 -3.50 -10.63
C LYS A 242 17.72 -2.34 -10.54
N LYS A 243 17.92 -1.75 -9.35
CA LYS A 243 18.78 -0.56 -9.13
C LYS A 243 18.38 0.63 -10.03
N ILE A 244 17.09 0.75 -10.31
CA ILE A 244 16.54 1.85 -11.12
C ILE A 244 15.92 2.87 -10.17
N GLU A 245 16.45 4.10 -10.19
CA GLU A 245 15.98 5.23 -9.36
C GLU A 245 15.29 6.32 -10.20
N ARG A 246 14.66 5.94 -11.32
CA ARG A 246 13.90 6.86 -12.17
C ARG A 246 12.51 7.12 -11.56
N PRO A 247 11.90 8.29 -11.80
CA PRO A 247 10.50 8.55 -11.45
C PRO A 247 9.57 7.53 -12.11
N LEU A 248 8.45 7.24 -11.46
CA LEU A 248 7.47 6.26 -11.89
C LEU A 248 6.08 6.89 -11.93
N VAL A 249 5.39 6.71 -13.05
CA VAL A 249 4.00 7.10 -13.25
C VAL A 249 3.16 5.86 -13.43
N LEU A 250 2.05 5.79 -12.70
CA LEU A 250 1.05 4.73 -12.84
C LEU A 250 -0.24 5.31 -13.40
N SER A 251 -0.89 4.56 -14.28
CA SER A 251 -2.28 4.80 -14.67
C SER A 251 -3.17 3.65 -14.22
N GLY A 252 -4.40 3.96 -13.83
CA GLY A 252 -5.39 3.02 -13.30
C GLY A 252 -6.82 3.50 -13.52
N PRO A 253 -7.81 2.74 -13.04
CA PRO A 253 -9.22 3.07 -13.24
C PRO A 253 -9.60 4.34 -12.49
N SER A 254 -10.42 5.19 -13.11
CA SER A 254 -10.99 6.37 -12.44
C SER A 254 -12.05 5.97 -11.40
N PRO A 255 -12.16 6.72 -10.28
CA PRO A 255 -13.20 6.51 -9.27
C PRO A 255 -14.62 6.83 -9.78
N ASP A 256 -14.75 7.75 -10.73
CA ASP A 256 -16.07 8.30 -11.13
C ASP A 256 -16.86 7.35 -12.04
N GLY A 257 -16.29 6.20 -12.44
CA GLY A 257 -16.91 5.30 -13.42
C GLY A 257 -17.09 5.92 -14.82
N ASP A 258 -16.58 7.15 -15.03
CA ASP A 258 -16.53 7.84 -16.31
C ASP A 258 -15.74 6.96 -17.30
N LYS A 259 -16.42 6.45 -18.33
CA LYS A 259 -15.91 5.48 -19.34
C LYS A 259 -14.83 6.06 -20.27
N GLY A 260 -13.91 6.86 -19.78
CA GLY A 260 -12.82 7.38 -20.59
C GLY A 260 -11.82 8.27 -19.86
N LEU A 261 -11.83 8.34 -18.52
CA LEU A 261 -10.77 8.98 -17.75
C LEU A 261 -9.97 7.90 -17.01
N ALA A 262 -8.65 7.98 -17.10
CA ALA A 262 -7.71 7.21 -16.29
C ALA A 262 -7.22 8.04 -15.12
N LEU A 263 -7.14 7.41 -13.95
CA LEU A 263 -6.46 7.96 -12.80
C LEU A 263 -4.95 7.80 -12.97
N VAL A 264 -4.19 8.87 -12.75
CA VAL A 264 -2.73 8.92 -12.91
C VAL A 264 -2.10 9.38 -11.62
N VAL A 265 -1.10 8.64 -11.14
CA VAL A 265 -0.31 8.98 -9.96
C VAL A 265 1.18 9.00 -10.30
N GLY A 266 1.92 9.98 -9.80
CA GLY A 266 3.35 10.12 -10.02
C GLY A 266 4.13 9.98 -8.71
N VAL A 267 5.18 9.16 -8.69
CA VAL A 267 6.12 9.03 -7.57
C VAL A 267 7.55 9.27 -8.05
N THR A 268 8.34 9.97 -7.25
CA THR A 268 9.73 10.31 -7.61
C THR A 268 10.64 9.07 -7.56
N GLY A 269 11.88 9.26 -8.00
CA GLY A 269 12.93 8.25 -7.90
C GLY A 269 13.17 7.73 -6.48
N LYS A 270 13.00 8.59 -5.47
CA LYS A 270 13.25 8.31 -4.05
C LYS A 270 12.16 8.95 -3.17
N PRO A 271 10.95 8.36 -3.12
CA PRO A 271 9.80 8.99 -2.48
C PRO A 271 10.01 9.33 -1.00
N THR A 272 10.79 8.50 -0.29
CA THR A 272 11.09 8.69 1.14
C THR A 272 12.01 9.87 1.44
N THR A 273 12.65 10.45 0.42
CA THR A 273 13.52 11.63 0.57
C THR A 273 12.89 12.91 0.03
N ASP A 274 11.66 12.84 -0.49
CA ASP A 274 10.97 13.98 -1.09
C ASP A 274 10.76 15.13 -0.09
N ASP A 275 10.65 14.83 1.21
CA ASP A 275 10.53 15.82 2.29
C ASP A 275 11.81 16.66 2.51
N VAL A 276 12.97 16.21 1.99
CA VAL A 276 14.28 16.84 2.25
C VAL A 276 14.78 17.64 1.03
N GLY A 277 14.21 17.42 -0.16
CA GLY A 277 14.65 18.11 -1.37
C GLY A 277 13.60 18.15 -2.47
N GLY A 278 13.04 19.34 -2.70
CA GLY A 278 12.26 19.67 -3.91
C GLY A 278 10.83 19.10 -4.00
N GLY A 279 10.44 18.19 -3.10
CA GLY A 279 9.12 17.57 -3.11
C GLY A 279 8.84 16.74 -4.37
N ASN A 280 7.59 16.33 -4.54
CA ASN A 280 7.18 15.57 -5.72
C ASN A 280 6.95 16.50 -6.92
N HIS A 281 7.92 16.57 -7.84
CA HIS A 281 7.87 17.44 -9.02
C HIS A 281 6.67 17.19 -9.94
N PHE A 282 6.03 16.00 -9.89
CA PHE A 282 4.82 15.73 -10.66
C PHE A 282 3.65 16.65 -10.31
N ALA A 283 3.65 17.24 -9.10
CA ALA A 283 2.71 18.26 -8.66
C ALA A 283 2.54 19.43 -9.65
N HIS A 284 3.61 19.77 -10.38
CA HIS A 284 3.60 20.84 -11.36
C HIS A 284 3.62 20.34 -12.81
N SER A 285 4.22 19.17 -13.06
CA SER A 285 4.37 18.65 -14.42
C SER A 285 3.09 18.07 -15.01
N PHE A 286 2.21 17.46 -14.20
CA PHE A 286 1.00 16.81 -14.71
C PHE A 286 0.02 17.79 -15.35
N ARG A 287 -0.31 18.89 -14.67
CA ARG A 287 -1.21 19.91 -15.24
C ARG A 287 -0.64 20.50 -16.52
N ARG A 288 0.65 20.85 -16.52
CA ARG A 288 1.34 21.42 -17.69
C ARG A 288 1.35 20.45 -18.87
N ALA A 289 1.61 19.16 -18.64
CA ALA A 289 1.58 18.15 -19.69
C ALA A 289 0.17 18.01 -20.29
N ALA A 290 -0.86 17.94 -19.44
CA ALA A 290 -2.25 17.80 -19.89
C ALA A 290 -2.75 19.02 -20.67
N GLU A 291 -2.39 20.23 -20.25
CA GLU A 291 -2.69 21.48 -20.97
C GLU A 291 -1.95 21.55 -22.31
N HIS A 292 -0.69 21.11 -22.37
CA HIS A 292 0.13 21.13 -23.58
C HIS A 292 -0.48 20.27 -24.70
N VAL A 293 -0.96 19.06 -24.37
CA VAL A 293 -1.61 18.15 -25.32
C VAL A 293 -3.10 18.44 -25.51
N ARG A 294 -3.64 19.46 -24.82
CA ARG A 294 -5.08 19.81 -24.82
C ARG A 294 -5.98 18.61 -24.46
N ALA A 295 -5.50 17.73 -23.58
CA ALA A 295 -6.27 16.58 -23.13
C ALA A 295 -7.43 17.01 -22.23
N ARG A 296 -8.49 16.22 -22.20
CA ARG A 296 -9.52 16.36 -21.16
C ARG A 296 -8.95 15.79 -19.85
N PHE A 297 -8.87 16.62 -18.81
CA PHE A 297 -8.38 16.20 -17.50
C PHE A 297 -9.19 16.78 -16.33
N LYS A 298 -9.14 16.12 -15.17
CA LYS A 298 -9.59 16.63 -13.86
C LYS A 298 -8.39 16.66 -12.91
N HIS A 299 -8.25 17.72 -12.13
CA HIS A 299 -7.14 17.87 -11.18
C HIS A 299 -7.65 18.45 -9.85
N ASP A 300 -8.65 17.79 -9.28
CA ASP A 300 -9.38 18.24 -8.08
C ASP A 300 -8.92 17.51 -6.80
N SER A 301 -7.87 16.70 -6.90
CA SER A 301 -7.25 16.01 -5.77
C SER A 301 -6.47 17.02 -4.89
N PHE A 302 -6.50 16.81 -3.57
CA PHE A 302 -5.63 17.54 -2.64
C PHE A 302 -4.15 17.25 -2.88
N GLU A 303 -3.84 16.05 -3.37
CA GLU A 303 -2.50 15.65 -3.77
C GLU A 303 -2.28 16.03 -5.24
N ALA A 304 -1.40 17.00 -5.49
CA ALA A 304 -1.15 17.53 -6.83
C ALA A 304 -0.40 16.54 -7.75
N SER A 305 0.20 15.50 -7.17
CA SER A 305 0.80 14.38 -7.92
C SER A 305 -0.24 13.33 -8.35
N VAL A 306 -1.54 13.69 -8.32
CA VAL A 306 -2.67 12.88 -8.79
C VAL A 306 -3.51 13.65 -9.80
N LEU A 307 -3.72 13.07 -10.97
CA LEU A 307 -4.50 13.66 -12.07
C LEU A 307 -5.47 12.61 -12.62
N GLN A 308 -6.61 13.02 -13.14
CA GLN A 308 -7.39 12.17 -14.06
C GLN A 308 -7.27 12.71 -15.47
N VAL A 309 -6.90 11.88 -16.45
CA VAL A 309 -6.73 12.30 -17.85
C VAL A 309 -7.45 11.34 -18.78
N ALA A 310 -7.92 11.80 -19.93
CA ALA A 310 -8.60 10.95 -20.88
C ALA A 310 -7.74 9.76 -21.33
N GLU A 311 -8.30 8.56 -21.30
CA GLU A 311 -7.59 7.31 -21.63
C GLU A 311 -6.98 7.34 -23.03
N LYS A 312 -7.71 7.91 -24.00
CA LYS A 312 -7.25 8.09 -25.38
C LYS A 312 -6.04 9.03 -25.52
N ASP A 313 -5.88 9.96 -24.58
CA ASP A 313 -4.85 11.00 -24.63
C ASP A 313 -3.62 10.60 -23.75
N LEU A 314 -3.65 9.44 -23.08
CA LEU A 314 -2.58 8.96 -22.18
C LEU A 314 -1.22 8.85 -22.87
N GLY A 315 -1.19 8.41 -24.13
CA GLY A 315 0.05 8.26 -24.89
C GLY A 315 0.76 9.60 -25.08
N GLU A 316 0.07 10.57 -25.69
CA GLU A 316 0.57 11.93 -25.93
C GLU A 316 0.89 12.65 -24.61
N PHE A 317 0.05 12.47 -23.58
CA PHE A 317 0.29 13.01 -22.25
C PHE A 317 1.62 12.52 -21.66
N MET A 318 1.93 11.22 -21.78
CA MET A 318 3.17 10.65 -21.27
C MET A 318 4.41 11.11 -22.04
N GLU A 319 4.30 11.33 -23.35
CA GLU A 319 5.37 11.91 -24.17
C GLU A 319 5.65 13.36 -23.76
N ALA A 320 4.62 14.21 -23.68
CA ALA A 320 4.75 15.59 -23.20
C ALA A 320 5.31 15.68 -21.78
N LEU A 321 4.91 14.76 -20.90
CA LEU A 321 5.43 14.67 -19.55
C LEU A 321 6.93 14.31 -19.52
N SER A 322 7.36 13.40 -20.40
CA SER A 322 8.78 13.04 -20.56
C SER A 322 9.62 14.23 -21.01
N ASP A 323 9.12 15.05 -21.93
CA ASP A 323 9.81 16.26 -22.39
C ASP A 323 9.95 17.30 -21.27
N ILE A 324 8.88 17.54 -20.51
CA ILE A 324 8.90 18.44 -19.34
C ILE A 324 9.89 17.95 -18.27
N ASP A 325 9.97 16.64 -18.04
CA ASP A 325 10.94 16.07 -17.08
C ASP A 325 12.38 16.20 -17.60
N ALA A 326 12.62 16.00 -18.89
CA ALA A 326 13.93 16.18 -19.51
C ALA A 326 14.42 17.64 -19.38
N GLU A 327 13.53 18.63 -19.60
CA GLU A 327 13.84 20.04 -19.36
C GLU A 327 14.21 20.32 -17.89
N ARG A 328 13.45 19.76 -16.94
CA ARG A 328 13.71 19.91 -15.51
C ARG A 328 15.10 19.38 -15.14
N VAL A 329 15.41 18.15 -15.55
CA VAL A 329 16.71 17.51 -15.28
C VAL A 329 17.86 18.31 -15.93
N ALA A 330 17.67 18.86 -17.12
CA ALA A 330 18.67 19.71 -17.77
C ALA A 330 18.94 20.99 -16.96
N ARG A 331 17.89 21.65 -16.44
CA ARG A 331 18.04 22.85 -15.60
C ARG A 331 18.77 22.55 -14.28
N GLU A 332 18.43 21.46 -13.62
CA GLU A 332 19.09 21.02 -12.37
C GLU A 332 20.59 20.76 -12.59
N ARG A 333 20.95 20.13 -13.71
CA ARG A 333 22.37 19.89 -14.05
C ARG A 333 23.14 21.19 -14.32
N MET A 334 22.53 22.16 -15.00
CA MET A 334 23.16 23.46 -15.23
C MET A 334 23.40 24.22 -13.92
N GLN A 335 22.44 24.17 -12.99
CA GLN A 335 22.56 24.81 -11.68
C GLN A 335 23.61 24.13 -10.79
N ALA A 336 23.76 22.81 -10.86
CA ALA A 336 24.77 22.08 -10.09
C ALA A 336 26.20 22.25 -10.61
N THR A 337 26.37 22.79 -11.83
CA THR A 337 27.69 23.01 -12.46
C THR A 337 28.18 24.46 -12.27
N GLN A 338 27.33 25.36 -11.77
CA GLN A 338 27.66 26.73 -11.37
C GLN A 338 28.06 26.78 -9.89
#